data_AF-A0A7L1TNL5-F1
#
_entry.id   AF-A0A7L1TNL5-F1
#
_cell.length_a   1.000
_cell.length_b   1.000
_cell.length_c   1.000
_cell.angle_alpha   90.00
_cell.angle_beta   90.00
_cell.angle_gamma   90.00
#
_symmetry.space_group_name_H-M   'P 1'
#
loop_
_entity.id
_entity.type
_entity.pdbx_description
1 polymer ?
#
loop_
_entity_poly.entity_id
_entity_poly.type
_entity_poly.pdbx_seq_one_letter_code
_entity_poly.pdbx_strand_id
1 'polypeptide(L)'
;LVIETLREVDPTRKCFRMVGGVLVERTVKEVLPALESNREQLIEALAQQLQAKGRELSEFRERHNIRLVGEDDPKAAPRDGPEGGKGG
;
A
#
# COMPACT_ATOMS: atom_id res chain seq x y z
N LEU A 1 7.34 20.44 1.80
CA LEU A 1 7.03 21.58 2.69
C LEU A 1 7.95 21.63 3.93
N VAL A 2 7.76 20.85 5.00
CA VAL A 2 8.56 21.03 6.26
C VAL A 2 10.03 20.64 6.12
N ILE A 3 10.32 19.45 5.58
CA ILE A 3 11.70 18.97 5.37
C ILE A 3 12.46 19.94 4.45
N GLU A 4 11.84 20.38 3.35
CA GLU A 4 12.42 21.34 2.42
C GLU A 4 12.75 22.67 3.11
N THR A 5 11.82 23.22 3.89
CA THR A 5 12.07 24.47 4.61
C THR A 5 13.20 24.35 5.65
N LEU A 6 13.34 23.20 6.30
CA LEU A 6 14.38 23.00 7.31
C LEU A 6 15.77 22.77 6.71
N ARG A 7 15.87 22.36 5.44
CA ARG A 7 17.16 22.23 4.73
C ARG A 7 17.83 23.58 4.46
N GLU A 8 17.05 24.64 4.33
CA GLU A 8 17.54 26.01 4.09
C GLU A 8 17.89 26.74 5.40
N VAL A 9 17.62 26.12 6.55
CA VAL A 9 17.85 26.70 7.87
C VAL A 9 19.17 26.21 8.46
N ASP A 10 19.85 27.09 9.19
CA ASP A 10 21.09 26.75 9.90
C ASP A 10 20.94 25.46 10.76
N PRO A 11 21.81 24.46 10.57
CA PRO A 11 21.73 23.18 11.29
C PRO A 11 21.83 23.29 12.82
N THR A 12 22.47 24.34 13.33
CA THR A 12 22.65 24.61 14.76
C THR A 12 21.49 25.39 15.37
N ARG A 13 20.58 25.93 14.54
CA ARG A 13 19.41 26.67 15.02
C ARG A 13 18.54 25.77 15.89
N LYS A 14 18.09 26.33 17.02
CA LYS A 14 17.14 25.67 17.91
C LYS A 14 15.83 25.38 17.18
N CYS A 15 15.33 24.18 17.38
CA CYS A 15 14.07 23.65 16.89
C CYS A 15 13.28 23.10 18.09
N PHE A 16 11.96 23.16 18.04
CA PHE A 16 11.12 22.66 19.12
C PHE A 16 10.18 21.59 18.58
N ARG A 17 10.20 20.42 19.21
CA ARG A 17 9.33 19.29 18.86
C ARG A 17 8.27 19.11 19.94
N MET A 18 7.00 19.09 19.54
CA MET A 18 5.88 18.76 20.44
C MET A 18 5.78 17.24 20.62
N VAL A 19 5.79 16.76 21.86
CA VAL A 19 5.60 15.35 22.22
C VAL A 19 4.66 15.28 23.42
N GLY A 20 3.47 14.71 23.22
CA GLY A 20 2.51 14.52 24.32
C GLY A 20 2.11 15.80 25.06
N GLY A 21 2.12 16.96 24.38
CA GLY A 21 1.82 18.27 24.98
C GLY A 21 3.02 19.00 25.58
N VAL A 22 4.23 18.42 25.53
CA VAL A 22 5.48 19.06 25.98
C VAL A 22 6.32 19.47 24.77
N LEU A 23 6.85 20.70 24.79
CA LEU A 23 7.83 21.17 23.82
C LEU A 23 9.24 20.76 24.25
N VAL A 24 9.91 19.98 23.40
CA VAL A 24 11.29 19.54 23.60
C VAL A 24 12.20 20.37 22.71
N GLU A 25 13.20 21.01 23.32
CA GLU A 25 14.25 21.73 22.58
C GLU A 25 15.23 20.75 21.92
N ARG A 26 15.49 20.97 20.64
CA ARG A 26 16.42 20.24 19.77
C ARG A 26 17.09 21.22 18.80
N THR A 27 17.92 20.71 17.91
CA THR A 27 18.51 21.47 16.79
C THR A 27 18.02 20.94 15.45
N VAL A 28 18.11 21.76 14.40
CA VAL A 28 17.73 21.35 13.04
C VAL A 28 18.51 20.10 12.60
N LYS A 29 19.82 20.02 12.90
CA LYS A 29 20.65 18.84 12.61
C LYS A 29 20.17 17.54 13.27
N GLU A 30 19.48 17.63 14.40
CA GLU A 30 18.92 16.47 15.12
C GLU A 30 17.52 16.11 14.61
N VAL A 31 16.72 17.12 14.24
CA VAL A 31 15.32 16.94 13.84
C VAL A 31 15.20 16.54 12.37
N LEU A 32 16.03 17.10 11.49
CA LEU A 32 15.92 16.87 10.05
C LEU A 32 16.08 15.38 9.66
N PRO A 33 17.10 14.65 10.14
CA PRO A 33 17.22 13.22 9.83
C PRO A 33 16.06 12.39 10.38
N ALA A 34 15.54 12.77 11.55
CA ALA A 34 14.41 12.08 12.16
C ALA A 34 13.11 12.26 11.34
N LEU A 35 12.90 13.43 10.73
CA LEU A 35 11.75 13.69 9.86
C LEU A 35 11.86 12.92 8.53
N GLU A 36 13.06 12.86 7.94
CA GLU A 36 13.30 12.12 6.69
C GLU A 36 13.09 10.62 6.91
N SER A 37 13.70 10.05 7.94
CA SER A 37 13.55 8.63 8.28
C SER A 37 12.09 8.26 8.58
N ASN A 38 11.37 9.09 9.33
CA ASN A 38 9.96 8.84 9.65
C ASN A 38 9.09 8.84 8.38
N ARG A 39 9.31 9.79 7.46
CA ARG A 39 8.61 9.83 6.18
C ARG A 39 8.82 8.53 5.38
N GLU A 40 10.07 8.08 5.27
CA GLU A 40 10.40 6.86 4.52
C GLU A 40 9.74 5.62 5.15
N GLN A 41 9.85 5.48 6.47
CA GLN A 41 9.27 4.36 7.22
C GLN A 41 7.74 4.29 7.06
N LEU A 42 7.05 5.43 7.09
CA LEU A 42 5.59 5.46 6.89
C LEU A 42 5.19 5.00 5.50
N ILE A 43 5.91 5.43 4.46
CA ILE A 43 5.65 5.04 3.08
C ILE A 43 5.92 3.55 2.89
N GLU A 44 7.04 3.06 3.41
CA GLU A 44 7.41 1.65 3.31
C GLU A 44 6.42 0.75 4.03
N ALA A 45 6.05 1.10 5.27
CA ALA A 45 5.06 0.35 6.04
C ALA A 45 3.72 0.26 5.31
N LEU A 46 3.26 1.36 4.71
CA LEU A 46 2.02 1.37 3.93
C LEU A 46 2.13 0.51 2.66
N ALA A 47 3.26 0.57 1.95
CA ALA A 47 3.50 -0.25 0.77
C ALA A 47 3.48 -1.75 1.11
N GLN A 48 4.13 -2.13 2.22
CA GLN A 48 4.12 -3.51 2.72
C GLN A 48 2.70 -3.96 3.09
N GLN A 49 1.90 -3.11 3.74
CA GLN A 49 0.50 -3.41 4.05
C GLN A 49 -0.34 -3.63 2.78
N LEU A 50 -0.16 -2.79 1.76
CA LEU A 50 -0.86 -2.93 0.48
C LEU A 50 -0.47 -4.24 -0.23
N GLN A 51 0.81 -4.59 -0.26
CA GLN A 51 1.27 -5.85 -0.84
C GLN A 51 0.75 -7.07 -0.06
N ALA A 52 0.78 -7.01 1.27
CA ALA A 52 0.25 -8.08 2.12
C ALA A 52 -1.26 -8.29 1.85
N LYS A 53 -2.04 -7.20 1.83
CA LYS A 53 -3.48 -7.27 1.54
C LYS A 53 -3.77 -7.67 0.10
N GLY A 54 -2.96 -7.25 -0.87
CA GLY A 54 -3.08 -7.69 -2.26
C GLY A 54 -2.91 -9.21 -2.39
N ARG A 55 -1.90 -9.79 -1.72
CA ARG A 55 -1.69 -11.24 -1.68
C ARG A 55 -2.86 -11.97 -1.01
N GLU A 56 -3.31 -11.48 0.14
CA GLU A 56 -4.46 -12.04 0.85
C GLU A 56 -5.72 -12.06 -0.03
N LEU A 57 -5.97 -10.99 -0.77
CA LEU A 57 -7.09 -10.91 -1.72
C LEU A 57 -6.95 -11.90 -2.87
N SER A 58 -5.76 -12.04 -3.46
CA SER A 58 -5.53 -13.00 -4.54
C SER A 58 -5.71 -14.45 -4.06
N GLU A 59 -5.12 -14.80 -2.91
CA GLU A 59 -5.28 -16.14 -2.31
C GLU A 59 -6.76 -16.43 -1.99
N PHE A 60 -7.48 -15.45 -1.47
CA PHE A 60 -8.91 -15.60 -1.18
C PHE A 60 -9.72 -15.82 -2.46
N ARG A 61 -9.41 -15.10 -3.55
CA ARG A 61 -10.06 -15.29 -4.85
C ARG A 61 -9.83 -16.68 -5.42
N GLU A 62 -8.59 -17.16 -5.38
CA GLU A 62 -8.22 -18.49 -5.89
C GLU A 62 -8.89 -19.61 -5.08
N ARG A 63 -8.83 -19.54 -3.74
CA ARG A 63 -9.42 -20.56 -2.85
C ARG A 63 -10.93 -20.67 -2.98
N HIS A 64 -11.61 -19.56 -3.25
CA HIS A 64 -13.07 -19.51 -3.30
C HIS A 64 -13.61 -19.37 -4.72
N ASN A 65 -12.74 -19.44 -5.74
CA ASN A 65 -13.10 -19.34 -7.16
C ASN A 65 -13.96 -18.08 -7.46
N ILE A 66 -13.67 -16.98 -6.77
CA ILE A 66 -14.43 -15.72 -6.82
C ILE A 66 -14.09 -14.99 -8.11
N ARG A 67 -15.12 -14.71 -8.92
CA ARG A 67 -15.01 -13.99 -10.20
C ARG A 67 -15.55 -12.58 -10.06
N LEU A 68 -14.83 -11.60 -10.60
CA LEU A 68 -15.34 -10.25 -10.76
C LEU A 68 -16.37 -10.25 -11.89
N VAL A 69 -17.54 -9.67 -11.66
CA VAL A 69 -18.59 -9.54 -12.67
C VAL A 69 -18.07 -8.60 -13.76
N GLY A 70 -17.74 -9.14 -14.94
CA GLY A 70 -17.22 -8.39 -16.10
C GLY A 70 -15.91 -8.89 -16.71
N GLU A 71 -15.27 -9.94 -16.16
CA GLU A 71 -14.14 -10.61 -16.81
C GLU A 71 -14.67 -11.75 -17.70
N ASP A 72 -14.56 -11.61 -19.03
CA ASP A 72 -14.93 -12.64 -20.01
C ASP A 72 -13.99 -13.86 -19.91
N ASP A 73 -14.58 -15.05 -19.89
CA ASP A 73 -13.92 -16.33 -19.63
C ASP A 73 -13.26 -16.89 -20.92
N PRO A 74 -11.92 -17.00 -21.04
CA PRO A 74 -11.30 -17.69 -22.17
C PRO A 74 -11.36 -19.22 -22.03
N LYS A 75 -11.97 -19.77 -20.97
CA LYS A 75 -12.05 -21.21 -20.70
C LYS A 75 -13.49 -21.74 -20.79
N ALA A 76 -14.25 -21.28 -21.78
CA ALA A 76 -15.33 -22.08 -22.34
C ALA A 76 -14.73 -23.15 -23.27
N ALA A 77 -14.31 -24.29 -22.70
CA ALA A 77 -13.98 -25.47 -23.51
C ALA A 77 -15.21 -25.91 -24.32
N PRO A 78 -15.07 -26.33 -25.59
CA PRO A 78 -16.19 -26.86 -26.37
C PRO A 78 -16.70 -28.14 -25.69
N ARG A 79 -17.99 -28.20 -25.38
CA ARG A 79 -18.63 -29.44 -24.95
C ARG A 79 -19.01 -30.24 -26.20
N ASP A 80 -18.18 -31.20 -26.56
CA ASP A 80 -18.50 -32.25 -27.53
C ASP A 80 -19.40 -33.33 -26.90
N GLY A 81 -20.60 -33.52 -27.48
CA GLY A 81 -21.44 -34.75 -27.52
C GLY A 81 -22.25 -35.18 -26.28
N PRO A 82 -23.33 -36.01 -26.41
CA PRO A 82 -23.69 -36.86 -27.56
C PRO A 82 -25.17 -36.76 -28.08
N GLU A 83 -25.37 -37.41 -29.24
CA GLU A 83 -26.63 -37.76 -29.95
C GLU A 83 -27.84 -38.18 -29.10
N GLY A 84 -29.06 -37.94 -29.63
CA GLY A 84 -30.26 -38.70 -29.20
C GLY A 84 -31.65 -38.22 -29.66
N GLY A 85 -32.00 -38.35 -30.95
CA GLY A 85 -33.25 -38.99 -31.44
C GLY A 85 -34.67 -38.37 -31.30
N LYS A 86 -35.40 -38.48 -32.44
CA LYS A 86 -36.88 -38.45 -32.69
C LYS A 86 -37.57 -37.07 -32.61
N GLY A 87 -38.41 -36.64 -33.54
CA GLY A 87 -39.16 -37.31 -34.61
C GLY A 87 -40.48 -36.53 -34.77
N GLY A 88 -40.90 -36.23 -36.00
CA GLY A 88 -42.10 -35.47 -36.33
C GLY A 88 -42.01 -34.86 -37.71
#